data_AF-A0A317YLZ4-F1
#
_entry.id   AF-A0A317YLZ4-F1
#
_cell.length_a   1.000
_cell.length_b   1.000
_cell.length_c   1.000
_cell.angle_alpha   90.00
_cell.angle_beta   90.00
_cell.angle_gamma   90.00
#
_symmetry.space_group_name_H-M   'P 1'
#
loop_
_entity.id
_entity.type
_entity.pdbx_description
1 polymer ?
#
loop_
_entity_poly.entity_id
_entity_poly.type
_entity_poly.pdbx_seq_one_letter_code
_entity_poly.pdbx_strand_id
1 'polypeptide(L)'
;YNDNLEQDYHATITVDQVATCKEMLISGVGVTILPEIMMKNISKEQFEFEKVEIDNEPLIRSTFMSYDPSMLQLPQVDSFVNLMTSFVEEPKA
;
A
#
# COMPACT_ATOMS: atom_id res chain seq x y z
N TYR A 1 8.17 8.43 23.20
CA TYR A 1 8.56 7.25 22.41
C TYR A 1 9.84 7.45 21.59
N ASN A 2 10.37 8.69 21.46
CA ASN A 2 11.60 8.97 20.69
C ASN A 2 12.92 8.70 21.44
N ASP A 3 12.89 8.36 22.73
CA ASP A 3 14.12 8.26 23.56
C ASP A 3 14.71 6.84 23.67
N ASN A 4 14.22 5.84 22.92
CA ASN A 4 14.68 4.44 23.07
C ASN A 4 15.18 3.75 21.79
N LEU A 5 15.37 4.48 20.69
CA LEU A 5 16.04 3.93 19.50
C LEU A 5 17.47 4.46 19.44
N GLU A 6 18.35 3.95 20.30
CA GLU A 6 19.81 4.19 20.24
C GLU A 6 20.48 3.53 19.01
N GLN A 7 19.71 2.96 18.08
CA GLN A 7 20.20 2.40 16.82
C GLN A 7 19.56 3.10 15.62
N ASP A 8 20.41 3.54 14.70
CA ASP A 8 20.00 3.95 13.36
C ASP A 8 19.22 2.82 12.66
N TYR A 9 18.23 3.20 11.85
CA TYR A 9 17.44 2.25 11.07
C TYR A 9 18.34 1.42 10.12
N HIS A 10 18.21 0.10 10.20
CA HIS A 10 18.90 -0.84 9.31
C HIS A 10 17.94 -1.93 8.83
N ALA A 11 17.77 -2.05 7.50
CA ALA A 11 16.98 -3.12 6.90
C ALA A 11 17.84 -4.38 6.71
N THR A 12 17.63 -5.40 7.55
CA THR A 12 18.31 -6.70 7.44
C THR A 12 17.93 -7.45 6.15
N ILE A 13 16.69 -7.24 5.68
CA ILE A 13 16.17 -7.89 4.48
C ILE A 13 15.50 -6.84 3.60
N THR A 14 15.86 -6.82 2.32
CA THR A 14 15.26 -5.97 1.30
C THR A 14 14.62 -6.82 0.22
N VAL A 15 13.39 -6.48 -0.16
CA VAL A 15 12.64 -7.12 -1.24
C VAL A 15 12.08 -6.08 -2.20
N ASP A 16 11.78 -6.50 -3.43
CA ASP A 16 11.30 -5.64 -4.51
C ASP A 16 9.76 -5.55 -4.59
N GLN A 17 9.05 -6.54 -4.04
CA GLN A 17 7.60 -6.61 -4.06
C GLN A 17 6.98 -6.55 -2.66
N VAL A 18 6.00 -5.68 -2.49
CA VAL A 18 5.23 -5.55 -1.23
C VAL A 18 4.52 -6.86 -0.86
N ALA A 19 4.08 -7.64 -1.86
CA ALA A 19 3.47 -8.95 -1.63
C ALA A 19 4.44 -9.93 -0.95
N THR A 20 5.68 -10.01 -1.43
CA THR A 20 6.72 -10.83 -0.79
C THR A 20 7.00 -10.35 0.64
N CYS A 21 7.08 -9.03 0.84
CA CYS A 21 7.25 -8.45 2.18
C CYS A 21 6.13 -8.87 3.15
N LYS A 22 4.88 -8.86 2.68
CA LYS A 22 3.72 -9.33 3.46
C LYS A 22 3.81 -10.82 3.81
N GLU A 23 4.16 -11.68 2.86
CA GLU A 23 4.29 -13.12 3.14
C GLU A 23 5.43 -13.41 4.12
N MET A 24 6.50 -12.61 4.10
CA MET A 24 7.59 -12.69 5.08
C MET A 24 7.13 -12.29 6.49
N LEU A 25 6.28 -11.27 6.62
CA LEU A 25 5.63 -10.92 7.89
C LEU A 25 4.77 -12.09 8.41
N ILE A 26 3.91 -12.65 7.55
CA ILE A 26 3.02 -13.76 7.91
C ILE A 26 3.82 -15.01 8.33
N SER A 27 4.95 -15.26 7.67
CA SER A 27 5.85 -16.37 7.97
C SER A 27 6.72 -16.14 9.22
N GLY A 28 6.60 -14.99 9.88
CA GLY A 28 7.34 -14.67 11.11
C GLY A 28 8.80 -14.29 10.89
N VAL A 29 9.19 -13.85 9.69
CA VAL A 29 10.59 -13.46 9.39
C VAL A 29 10.98 -12.17 10.11
N GLY A 30 10.02 -11.27 10.35
CA GLY A 30 10.25 -10.00 11.03
C GLY A 30 9.02 -9.10 11.02
N VAL A 31 9.25 -7.82 11.31
CA VAL A 31 8.23 -6.75 11.27
C VAL A 31 8.40 -5.89 10.01
N THR A 32 7.35 -5.20 9.59
CA THR A 32 7.39 -4.34 8.41
C THR A 32 6.28 -3.30 8.41
N ILE A 33 6.36 -2.33 7.50
CA ILE A 33 5.30 -1.35 7.20
C ILE A 33 4.62 -1.77 5.89
N LEU A 34 3.28 -1.84 5.89
CA LEU A 34 2.49 -2.18 4.70
C LEU A 34 1.47 -1.07 4.39
N PRO A 35 1.19 -0.78 3.10
CA PRO A 35 0.04 0.03 2.74
C PRO A 35 -1.26 -0.71 3.07
N GLU A 36 -2.28 0.00 3.52
CA GLU A 36 -3.53 -0.58 4.05
C GLU A 36 -4.22 -1.54 3.07
N ILE A 37 -4.20 -1.24 1.77
CA ILE A 37 -4.77 -2.11 0.72
C ILE A 37 -4.20 -3.55 0.74
N MET A 38 -2.97 -3.74 1.24
CA MET A 38 -2.31 -5.03 1.35
C MET A 38 -2.57 -5.76 2.67
N MET A 39 -3.20 -5.12 3.65
CA MET A 39 -3.39 -5.67 5.01
C MET A 39 -4.51 -6.72 5.11
N LYS A 40 -5.30 -6.92 4.05
CA LYS A 40 -6.34 -7.97 4.01
C LYS A 40 -5.72 -9.34 4.34
N ASN A 41 -6.42 -10.15 5.14
CA ASN A 41 -6.00 -11.51 5.54
C ASN A 41 -4.77 -11.58 6.46
N ILE A 42 -4.38 -10.49 7.13
CA ILE A 42 -3.42 -10.56 8.24
C ILE A 42 -4.19 -10.73 9.54
N SER A 43 -3.82 -11.72 10.36
CA SER A 43 -4.52 -12.04 11.60
C SER A 43 -4.36 -10.94 12.65
N LYS A 44 -5.49 -10.38 13.12
CA LYS A 44 -5.50 -9.39 14.23
C LYS A 44 -5.24 -10.00 15.60
N GLU A 45 -5.32 -11.32 15.71
CA GLU A 45 -5.00 -12.05 16.94
C GLU A 45 -3.49 -12.28 17.08
N GLN A 46 -2.78 -12.29 15.95
CA GLN A 46 -1.33 -12.58 15.89
C GLN A 46 -0.48 -11.31 15.76
N PHE A 47 -1.00 -10.25 15.14
CA PHE A 47 -0.25 -9.04 14.85
C PHE A 47 -0.94 -7.80 15.42
N GLU A 48 -0.13 -6.89 15.98
CA GLU A 48 -0.54 -5.53 16.30
C GLU A 48 -0.30 -4.60 15.10
N PHE A 49 -1.10 -3.54 15.01
CA PHE A 49 -1.04 -2.60 13.90
C PHE A 49 -0.98 -1.18 14.42
N GLU A 50 0.02 -0.43 13.97
CA GLU A 50 0.20 0.98 14.27
C GLU A 50 0.13 1.78 12.97
N LYS A 51 -0.65 2.86 12.97
CA LYS A 51 -0.74 3.77 11.83
C LYS A 51 0.52 4.63 11.79
N VAL A 52 1.15 4.70 10.62
CA VAL A 52 2.37 5.49 10.45
C VAL A 52 2.01 6.95 10.17
N GLU A 53 2.52 7.84 11.01
CA GLU A 53 2.35 9.29 10.88
C GLU A 53 3.72 9.98 10.98
N ILE A 54 3.92 11.03 10.19
CA ILE A 54 5.12 11.89 10.19
C ILE A 54 4.62 13.31 10.39
N ASP A 55 5.09 14.00 11.43
CA ASP A 55 4.60 15.34 11.81
C ASP A 55 3.07 15.42 11.98
N ASN A 56 2.49 14.36 12.57
CA ASN A 56 1.04 14.16 12.75
C ASN A 56 0.24 14.03 11.45
N GLU A 57 0.90 13.84 10.32
CA GLU A 57 0.26 13.58 9.03
C GLU A 57 0.42 12.10 8.65
N PRO A 58 -0.65 11.42 8.18
CA PRO A 58 -0.57 10.03 7.75
C PRO A 58 0.43 9.85 6.61
N LEU A 59 1.28 8.82 6.70
CA LEU A 59 2.12 8.44 5.57
C LEU A 59 1.25 7.82 4.47
N ILE A 60 1.09 8.54 3.36
CA ILE A 60 0.25 8.11 2.23
C ILE A 60 1.05 7.79 0.97
N ARG A 61 0.45 7.00 0.08
CA ARG A 61 0.98 6.71 -1.26
C ARG A 61 -0.16 6.74 -2.28
N SER A 62 -0.02 7.57 -3.31
CA SER A 62 -0.99 7.67 -4.42
C SER A 62 -0.80 6.57 -5.46
N THR A 63 -1.91 6.12 -6.05
CA THR A 63 -1.92 5.20 -7.20
C THR A 63 -2.49 5.95 -8.40
N PHE A 64 -1.84 5.84 -9.56
CA PHE A 64 -2.22 6.55 -10.77
C PHE A 64 -2.50 5.57 -11.91
N MET A 65 -3.52 5.88 -12.72
CA MET A 65 -3.71 5.28 -14.04
C MET A 65 -3.12 6.25 -15.07
N SER A 66 -2.21 5.76 -15.92
CA SER A 66 -1.58 6.55 -16.97
C SER A 66 -1.75 5.86 -18.32
N TYR A 67 -2.15 6.61 -19.33
CA TYR A 67 -2.36 6.13 -20.68
C TYR A 67 -2.08 7.25 -21.68
N ASP A 68 -1.70 6.88 -22.90
CA ASP A 68 -1.61 7.83 -24.01
C ASP A 68 -3.04 8.20 -24.46
N PRO A 69 -3.41 9.49 -24.51
CA PRO A 69 -4.76 9.90 -24.92
C PRO A 69 -5.20 9.36 -26.29
N SER A 70 -4.27 9.10 -27.20
CA SER A 70 -4.58 8.51 -28.50
C SER A 70 -5.14 7.08 -28.39
N MET A 71 -4.84 6.37 -27.30
CA MET A 71 -5.33 5.00 -27.06
C MET A 71 -6.85 4.95 -26.80
N LEU A 72 -7.49 6.08 -26.47
CA LEU A 72 -8.94 6.15 -26.32
C LEU A 72 -9.69 5.90 -27.65
N GLN A 73 -9.00 5.93 -28.78
CA GLN A 73 -9.57 5.51 -30.07
C GLN A 73 -9.90 4.01 -30.12
N LEU A 74 -9.27 3.20 -29.26
CA LEU A 74 -9.57 1.79 -29.09
C LEU A 74 -10.77 1.63 -28.15
N PRO A 75 -11.94 1.13 -28.61
CA PRO A 75 -13.16 1.11 -27.79
C PRO A 75 -13.01 0.37 -26.47
N GLN A 76 -12.19 -0.67 -26.42
CA GLN A 76 -11.89 -1.43 -25.21
C GLN A 76 -11.08 -0.63 -24.18
N VAL A 77 -10.20 0.28 -24.63
CA VAL A 77 -9.39 1.12 -23.74
C VAL A 77 -10.26 2.24 -23.18
N ASP A 78 -11.04 2.91 -24.03
CA ASP A 78 -12.00 3.92 -23.58
C ASP A 78 -12.99 3.33 -22.55
N SER A 79 -13.55 2.16 -22.86
CA SER A 79 -14.43 1.44 -21.93
C SER A 79 -13.76 1.14 -20.59
N PHE A 80 -12.49 0.69 -20.61
CA PHE A 80 -11.73 0.40 -19.39
C PHE A 80 -11.46 1.68 -18.57
N VAL A 81 -11.04 2.77 -19.20
CA VAL A 81 -10.79 4.05 -18.53
C VAL A 81 -12.06 4.59 -17.90
N ASN A 82 -13.19 4.55 -18.61
CA ASN A 82 -14.49 4.98 -18.09
C ASN A 82 -14.93 4.11 -16.90
N LEU A 83 -14.78 2.79 -17.01
CA LEU A 83 -15.07 1.86 -15.92
C LEU A 83 -14.20 2.15 -14.68
N MET A 84 -12.89 2.34 -14.87
CA MET A 84 -11.97 2.63 -13.76
C MET A 84 -12.26 3.97 -13.10
N THR A 85 -12.64 4.99 -13.88
CA THR A 85 -13.01 6.31 -13.36
C THR A 85 -14.25 6.20 -12.48
N SER A 86 -15.29 5.48 -12.93
CA SER A 86 -16.48 5.23 -12.11
C SER A 86 -16.19 4.32 -10.89
N PHE A 87 -15.20 3.42 -10.98
CA PHE A 87 -14.84 2.52 -9.88
C PHE A 87 -14.17 3.24 -8.70
N VAL A 88 -13.35 4.27 -8.97
CA VAL A 88 -12.62 5.00 -7.93
C VAL A 88 -13.42 6.13 -7.29
N GLU A 89 -14.54 6.54 -7.88
CA GLU A 89 -15.49 7.46 -7.25
C GLU A 89 -16.23 6.72 -6.13
N GLU A 90 -15.85 6.96 -4.87
CA GLU A 90 -16.60 6.43 -3.72
C GLU A 90 -18.06 6.90 -3.79
N PRO A 91 -19.05 6.03 -3.49
CA PRO A 91 -20.38 6.53 -3.22
C PRO A 91 -20.27 7.45 -2.00
N LYS A 92 -20.55 8.75 -2.21
CA LYS A 92 -20.65 9.72 -1.11
C LYS A 92 -21.63 9.15 -0.07
N ALA A 93 -21.11 8.80 1.10
CA ALA A 93 -21.91 8.48 2.28
C ALA A 93 -22.68 9.72 2.77
#